data_AF-A0A4S2GZS0-F1
#
_entry.id   AF-A0A4S2GZS0-F1
#
_cell.length_a   1.000
_cell.length_b   1.000
_cell.length_c   1.000
_cell.angle_alpha   90.00
_cell.angle_beta   90.00
_cell.angle_gamma   90.00
#
_symmetry.space_group_name_H-M   'P 1'
#
loop_
_entity.id
_entity.type
_entity.pdbx_description
1 polymer ?
#
loop_
_entity_poly.entity_id
_entity_poly.type
_entity_poly.pdbx_seq_one_letter_code
_entity_poly.pdbx_strand_id
1 'polypeptide(L)'
;MTVIEPGAIRAALRFVPAHARTVLAGAGLYGLVFTVQSLLTVYAAAGSSGAALGGVIVALAAFFAFAAALAGYGRAALGLPQAGPFGLAFDADGLRMVWVALLVAVLCFTVLGTALLVLAFMLAALAMIGAERIGMSEPPEGFINIFALFGPGEWIVAGVLIAGFAVFSIWLFARLSLAVPATLEAGRIRILQVWPLSAKRFVAITASAGALLVPGLALVAGFNALAGAAFGVYPASAQSMVAATGEVTGPLALFAALSFVHGALKMILLTAPLTALFCALYARYRA
;
A
#
# COMPACT_ATOMS: atom_id res chain seq x y z
N MET A 1 10.23 18.80 20.13
CA MET A 1 9.83 18.10 18.90
C MET A 1 8.39 17.67 19.06
N THR A 2 7.50 18.08 18.16
CA THR A 2 6.10 17.65 18.16
C THR A 2 6.01 16.22 17.61
N VAL A 3 5.30 15.34 18.31
CA VAL A 3 5.11 13.93 17.90
C VAL A 3 4.26 13.85 16.62
N ILE A 4 3.37 14.81 16.41
CA ILE A 4 2.52 14.93 15.22
C ILE A 4 2.74 16.32 14.63
N GLU A 5 2.77 16.44 13.30
CA GLU A 5 2.96 17.72 12.61
C GLU A 5 1.62 18.28 12.07
N PRO A 6 0.87 19.06 12.87
CA PRO A 6 -0.49 19.46 12.54
C PRO A 6 -0.57 20.36 11.30
N GLY A 7 0.47 21.15 11.03
CA GLY A 7 0.55 21.97 9.82
C GLY A 7 0.60 21.13 8.54
N ALA A 8 1.37 20.04 8.55
CA ALA A 8 1.50 19.14 7.41
C ALA A 8 0.20 18.32 7.21
N ILE A 9 -0.43 17.88 8.29
CA ILE A 9 -1.75 17.21 8.23
C ILE A 9 -2.82 18.15 7.67
N ARG A 10 -2.86 19.40 8.13
CA ARG A 10 -3.83 20.39 7.63
C ARG A 10 -3.62 20.67 6.14
N ALA A 11 -2.36 20.77 5.70
CA ALA A 11 -2.04 20.91 4.28
C ALA A 11 -2.52 19.69 3.47
N ALA A 12 -2.27 18.48 3.98
CA ALA A 12 -2.71 17.23 3.35
C ALA A 12 -4.24 17.12 3.24
N LEU A 13 -4.98 17.47 4.29
CA LEU A 13 -6.45 17.43 4.27
C LEU A 13 -7.06 18.49 3.33
N ARG A 14 -6.43 19.67 3.22
CA ARG A 14 -6.86 20.73 2.30
C ARG A 14 -6.49 20.44 0.85
N PHE A 15 -5.48 19.60 0.61
CA PHE A 15 -5.02 19.27 -0.73
C PHE A 15 -6.12 18.66 -1.61
N VAL A 16 -6.91 17.73 -1.04
CA VAL A 16 -7.96 17.02 -1.78
C VAL A 16 -9.00 17.97 -2.38
N PRO A 17 -9.65 18.88 -1.60
CA PRO A 17 -10.58 19.83 -2.17
C PRO A 17 -9.89 20.92 -3.02
N ALA A 18 -8.68 21.36 -2.66
CA ALA A 18 -7.96 22.41 -3.40
C ALA A 18 -7.51 21.96 -4.80
N HIS A 19 -7.21 20.68 -4.98
CA HIS A 19 -6.77 20.08 -6.24
C HIS A 19 -7.72 18.99 -6.73
N ALA A 20 -9.02 19.17 -6.48
CA ALA A 20 -10.05 18.17 -6.74
C ALA A 20 -10.01 17.60 -8.17
N ARG A 21 -9.77 18.44 -9.18
CA ARG A 21 -9.67 18.00 -10.59
C ARG A 21 -8.56 16.96 -10.78
N THR A 22 -7.36 17.24 -10.27
CA THR A 22 -6.21 16.34 -10.41
C THR A 22 -6.41 15.08 -9.58
N VAL A 23 -6.91 15.22 -8.35
CA VAL A 23 -7.21 14.08 -7.47
C VAL A 23 -8.24 13.16 -8.10
N LEU A 24 -9.36 13.69 -8.59
CA LEU A 24 -10.40 12.91 -9.26
C LEU A 24 -9.93 12.28 -10.56
N ALA A 25 -9.07 12.95 -11.34
CA ALA A 25 -8.50 12.38 -12.55
C ALA A 25 -7.61 11.15 -12.23
N GLY A 26 -6.73 11.27 -11.22
CA GLY A 26 -5.91 10.14 -10.78
C GLY A 26 -6.73 9.02 -10.13
N ALA A 27 -7.77 9.37 -9.37
CA ALA A 27 -8.69 8.42 -8.77
C ALA A 27 -9.53 7.67 -9.81
N GLY A 28 -10.01 8.37 -10.83
CA GLY A 28 -10.75 7.77 -11.94
C GLY A 28 -9.87 6.84 -12.78
N LEU A 29 -8.66 7.26 -13.12
CA LEU A 29 -7.71 6.42 -13.85
C LEU A 29 -7.36 5.15 -13.05
N TYR A 30 -6.97 5.30 -11.78
CA TYR A 30 -6.64 4.15 -10.95
C TYR A 30 -7.86 3.26 -10.67
N GLY A 31 -9.03 3.85 -10.44
CA GLY A 31 -10.29 3.12 -10.26
C GLY A 31 -10.64 2.28 -11.48
N LEU A 32 -10.44 2.80 -12.69
CA LEU A 32 -10.66 2.05 -13.93
C LEU A 32 -9.73 0.84 -14.03
N VAL A 33 -8.42 1.04 -13.81
CA VAL A 33 -7.48 -0.07 -13.90
C VAL A 33 -7.72 -1.10 -12.78
N PHE A 34 -8.03 -0.65 -11.56
CA PHE A 34 -8.39 -1.52 -10.44
C PHE A 34 -9.64 -2.36 -10.74
N THR A 35 -10.62 -1.78 -11.43
CA THR A 35 -11.83 -2.50 -11.87
C THR A 35 -11.50 -3.63 -12.83
N VAL A 36 -10.71 -3.34 -13.86
CA VAL A 36 -10.30 -4.34 -14.84
C VAL A 36 -9.47 -5.43 -14.16
N GLN A 37 -8.53 -5.05 -13.29
CA GLN A 37 -7.73 -6.00 -12.53
C GLN A 37 -8.60 -6.91 -11.65
N SER A 38 -9.59 -6.34 -10.98
CA SER A 38 -10.50 -7.07 -10.11
C SER A 38 -11.33 -8.08 -10.90
N LEU A 39 -11.87 -7.68 -12.07
CA LEU A 39 -12.61 -8.57 -12.96
C LEU A 39 -11.74 -9.71 -13.49
N LEU A 40 -10.52 -9.42 -13.93
CA LEU A 40 -9.58 -10.45 -14.38
C LEU A 40 -9.20 -11.39 -13.25
N THR A 41 -9.10 -10.90 -12.02
CA THR A 41 -8.85 -11.74 -10.84
C THR A 41 -10.04 -12.67 -10.55
N VAL A 42 -11.28 -12.20 -10.74
CA VAL A 42 -12.48 -13.06 -10.65
C VAL A 42 -12.40 -14.18 -11.70
N TYR A 43 -12.13 -13.85 -12.96
CA TYR A 43 -12.02 -14.86 -14.02
C TYR A 43 -10.84 -15.82 -13.82
N ALA A 44 -9.72 -15.34 -13.30
CA ALA A 44 -8.58 -16.19 -12.97
C ALA A 44 -8.92 -17.16 -11.83
N ALA A 45 -9.62 -16.68 -10.80
CA ALA A 45 -10.13 -17.51 -9.71
C ALA A 45 -11.18 -18.53 -10.18
N ALA A 46 -11.94 -18.21 -11.24
CA ALA A 46 -12.85 -19.12 -11.91
C ALA A 46 -12.17 -20.09 -12.90
N GLY A 47 -10.84 -20.13 -12.95
CA GLY A 47 -10.07 -21.09 -13.74
C GLY A 47 -9.68 -20.63 -15.15
N SER A 48 -9.91 -19.37 -15.52
CA SER A 48 -9.46 -18.84 -16.82
C SER A 48 -7.95 -18.57 -16.84
N SER A 49 -7.19 -19.39 -17.58
CA SER A 49 -5.74 -19.26 -17.71
C SER A 49 -5.30 -17.95 -18.39
N GLY A 50 -6.07 -17.47 -19.38
CA GLY A 50 -5.82 -16.19 -20.05
C GLY A 50 -6.03 -14.98 -19.14
N ALA A 51 -6.93 -15.08 -18.16
CA ALA A 51 -7.21 -14.00 -17.22
C ALA A 51 -6.05 -13.75 -16.25
N ALA A 52 -5.26 -14.78 -15.91
CA ALA A 52 -4.07 -14.62 -15.08
C ALA A 52 -3.01 -13.75 -15.76
N LEU A 53 -2.67 -14.05 -17.03
CA LEU A 53 -1.72 -13.24 -17.81
C LEU A 53 -2.26 -11.83 -18.05
N GLY A 54 -3.54 -11.69 -18.39
CA GLY A 54 -4.20 -10.40 -18.49
C GLY A 54 -4.11 -9.60 -17.19
N GLY A 55 -4.30 -10.26 -16.04
CA GLY A 55 -4.19 -9.66 -14.71
C GLY A 55 -2.80 -9.08 -14.44
N VAL A 56 -1.73 -9.76 -14.88
CA VAL A 56 -0.36 -9.26 -14.78
C VAL A 56 -0.17 -7.99 -15.62
N ILE A 57 -0.64 -7.99 -16.87
CA ILE A 57 -0.54 -6.83 -17.77
C ILE A 57 -1.27 -5.62 -17.18
N VAL A 58 -2.48 -5.84 -16.64
CA VAL A 58 -3.28 -4.78 -16.03
C VAL A 58 -2.68 -4.31 -14.71
N ALA A 59 -2.05 -5.18 -13.93
CA ALA A 59 -1.31 -4.77 -12.73
C ALA A 59 -0.11 -3.86 -13.09
N LEU A 60 0.61 -4.14 -14.19
CA LEU A 60 1.64 -3.25 -14.70
C LEU A 60 1.04 -1.90 -15.12
N ALA A 61 -0.08 -1.91 -15.86
CA ALA A 61 -0.78 -0.67 -16.21
C ALA A 61 -1.23 0.12 -14.97
N ALA A 62 -1.68 -0.57 -13.91
CA ALA A 62 -2.10 0.04 -12.64
C ALA A 62 -0.91 0.73 -11.95
N PHE A 63 0.26 0.09 -12.01
CA PHE A 63 1.49 0.65 -11.48
C PHE A 63 1.90 1.94 -12.22
N PHE A 64 1.85 1.95 -13.55
CA PHE A 64 2.12 3.17 -14.33
C PHE A 64 1.09 4.27 -14.08
N ALA A 65 -0.20 3.93 -14.02
CA ALA A 65 -1.28 4.86 -13.68
C ALA A 65 -1.08 5.46 -12.28
N PHE A 66 -0.72 4.63 -11.31
CA PHE A 66 -0.41 5.06 -9.95
C PHE A 66 0.80 6.00 -9.91
N ALA A 67 1.88 5.67 -10.63
CA ALA A 67 3.08 6.51 -10.71
C ALA A 67 2.79 7.88 -11.34
N ALA A 68 2.01 7.92 -12.42
CA ALA A 68 1.60 9.17 -13.07
C ALA A 68 0.71 10.03 -12.16
N ALA A 69 -0.22 9.41 -11.43
CA ALA A 69 -1.04 10.10 -10.44
C ALA A 69 -0.20 10.63 -9.26
N LEU A 70 0.74 9.82 -8.76
CA LEU A 70 1.64 10.19 -7.67
C LEU A 70 2.54 11.38 -8.07
N ALA A 71 3.09 11.37 -9.28
CA ALA A 71 3.86 12.48 -9.84
C ALA A 71 3.00 13.75 -9.95
N GLY A 72 1.77 13.65 -10.48
CA GLY A 72 0.83 14.76 -10.58
C GLY A 72 0.48 15.35 -9.20
N TYR A 73 0.13 14.50 -8.23
CA TYR A 73 -0.16 14.91 -6.86
C TYR A 73 1.04 15.58 -6.19
N GLY A 74 2.23 15.00 -6.35
CA GLY A 74 3.46 15.56 -5.79
C GLY A 74 3.80 16.92 -6.39
N ARG A 75 3.68 17.09 -7.72
CA ARG A 75 3.89 18.39 -8.37
C ARG A 75 2.90 19.43 -7.87
N ALA A 76 1.63 19.07 -7.75
CA ALA A 76 0.59 19.97 -7.22
C ALA A 76 0.89 20.37 -5.77
N ALA A 77 1.28 19.41 -4.93
CA ALA A 77 1.58 19.67 -3.52
C ALA A 77 2.86 20.49 -3.31
N LEU A 78 3.84 20.39 -4.21
CA LEU A 78 5.08 21.18 -4.19
C LEU A 78 4.95 22.53 -4.89
N GLY A 79 3.81 22.85 -5.51
CA GLY A 79 3.63 24.07 -6.29
C GLY A 79 4.43 24.10 -7.60
N LEU A 80 4.81 22.92 -8.12
CA LEU A 80 5.49 22.80 -9.41
C LEU A 80 4.46 22.91 -10.56
N PRO A 81 4.88 23.37 -11.76
CA PRO A 81 3.99 23.47 -12.92
C PRO A 81 3.29 22.13 -13.17
N GLN A 82 2.01 22.09 -13.52
CA GLN A 82 1.37 20.81 -13.87
C GLN A 82 1.81 20.36 -15.26
N ALA A 83 2.04 19.06 -15.43
CA ALA A 83 2.34 18.45 -16.72
C ALA A 83 1.20 17.49 -17.09
N GLY A 84 0.79 17.48 -18.35
CA GLY A 84 -0.20 16.54 -18.90
C GLY A 84 -1.69 16.87 -18.65
N PRO A 85 -2.59 16.10 -19.26
CA PRO A 85 -4.03 16.32 -19.17
C PRO A 85 -4.54 16.14 -17.75
N PHE A 86 -5.41 17.04 -17.28
CA PHE A 86 -6.00 17.02 -15.93
C PHE A 86 -4.97 17.08 -14.77
N GLY A 87 -3.70 17.40 -15.05
CA GLY A 87 -2.61 17.44 -14.05
C GLY A 87 -1.95 16.09 -13.78
N LEU A 88 -2.18 15.08 -14.65
CA LEU A 88 -1.49 13.79 -14.57
C LEU A 88 -0.16 13.83 -15.34
N ALA A 89 0.93 13.51 -14.64
CA ALA A 89 2.27 13.60 -15.19
C ALA A 89 2.64 12.30 -15.94
N PHE A 90 2.36 12.28 -17.25
CA PHE A 90 2.80 11.25 -18.21
C PHE A 90 4.10 11.62 -18.93
N ASP A 91 4.95 12.39 -18.26
CA ASP A 91 6.21 12.90 -18.78
C ASP A 91 7.42 12.21 -18.13
N ALA A 92 8.59 12.83 -18.24
CA ALA A 92 9.82 12.33 -17.62
C ALA A 92 9.69 12.17 -16.10
N ASP A 93 8.85 12.96 -15.41
CA ASP A 93 8.61 12.81 -13.97
C ASP A 93 7.76 11.59 -13.65
N GLY A 94 6.77 11.27 -14.47
CA GLY A 94 6.05 10.00 -14.39
C GLY A 94 7.01 8.81 -14.46
N LEU A 95 7.95 8.83 -15.42
CA LEU A 95 8.97 7.77 -15.55
C LEU A 95 9.95 7.75 -14.37
N ARG A 96 10.33 8.91 -13.83
CA ARG A 96 11.14 8.99 -12.60
C ARG A 96 10.40 8.38 -11.42
N MET A 97 9.09 8.57 -11.30
CA MET A 97 8.28 7.95 -10.24
C MET A 97 8.20 6.43 -10.39
N VAL A 98 8.09 5.92 -11.62
CA VAL A 98 8.19 4.48 -11.91
C VAL A 98 9.52 3.93 -11.41
N TRP A 99 10.64 4.59 -11.73
CA TRP A 99 11.96 4.17 -11.26
C TRP A 99 12.13 4.27 -9.75
N VAL A 100 11.64 5.35 -9.11
CA VAL A 100 11.66 5.47 -7.65
C VAL A 100 10.88 4.34 -7.01
N ALA A 101 9.66 4.07 -7.47
CA ALA A 101 8.83 3.00 -6.95
C ALA A 101 9.46 1.62 -7.19
N LEU A 102 10.06 1.38 -8.35
CA LEU A 102 10.77 0.13 -8.65
C LEU A 102 12.00 -0.07 -7.75
N LEU A 103 12.84 0.94 -7.61
CA LEU A 103 14.04 0.86 -6.76
C LEU A 103 13.68 0.73 -5.28
N VAL A 104 12.64 1.44 -4.82
CA VAL A 104 12.08 1.26 -3.46
C VAL A 104 11.53 -0.15 -3.30
N ALA A 105 10.81 -0.70 -4.29
CA ALA A 105 10.30 -2.06 -4.24
C ALA A 105 11.42 -3.10 -4.18
N VAL A 106 12.49 -2.96 -4.98
CA VAL A 106 13.67 -3.84 -4.94
C VAL A 106 14.37 -3.74 -3.58
N LEU A 107 14.55 -2.53 -3.05
CA LEU A 107 15.15 -2.32 -1.73
C LEU A 107 14.29 -2.93 -0.62
N CYS A 108 12.97 -2.73 -0.65
CA CYS A 108 12.07 -3.32 0.31
C CYS A 108 12.03 -4.85 0.17
N PHE A 109 12.01 -5.40 -1.04
CA PHE A 109 12.02 -6.83 -1.27
C PHE A 109 13.29 -7.48 -0.72
N THR A 110 14.45 -6.87 -0.96
CA THR A 110 15.73 -7.38 -0.43
C THR A 110 15.81 -7.23 1.08
N VAL A 111 15.63 -6.03 1.62
CA VAL A 111 15.79 -5.75 3.05
C VAL A 111 14.67 -6.38 3.89
N LEU A 112 13.40 -6.11 3.55
CA LEU A 112 12.27 -6.68 4.29
C LEU A 112 12.08 -8.15 3.97
N GLY A 113 12.40 -8.61 2.77
CA GLY A 113 12.34 -10.04 2.44
C GLY A 113 13.36 -10.84 3.24
N THR A 114 14.61 -10.39 3.34
CA THR A 114 15.61 -11.04 4.20
C THR A 114 15.21 -10.97 5.67
N ALA A 115 14.72 -9.83 6.16
CA ALA A 115 14.25 -9.71 7.54
C ALA A 115 13.03 -10.61 7.83
N LEU A 116 12.11 -10.74 6.86
CA LEU A 116 10.94 -11.62 6.94
C LEU A 116 11.36 -13.09 6.92
N LEU A 117 12.36 -13.47 6.12
CA LEU A 117 12.92 -14.82 6.14
C LEU A 117 13.52 -15.14 7.50
N VAL A 118 14.32 -14.23 8.07
CA VAL A 118 14.88 -14.40 9.43
C VAL A 118 13.75 -14.54 10.46
N LEU A 119 12.73 -13.69 10.40
CA LEU A 119 11.54 -13.80 11.26
C LEU A 119 10.87 -15.16 11.10
N ALA A 120 10.66 -15.63 9.87
CA ALA A 120 10.04 -16.91 9.59
C ALA A 120 10.86 -18.08 10.17
N PHE A 121 12.18 -18.06 10.02
CA PHE A 121 13.06 -19.05 10.64
C PHE A 121 13.00 -19.03 12.17
N MET A 122 12.95 -17.84 12.79
CA MET A 122 12.83 -17.73 14.24
C MET A 122 11.47 -18.23 14.75
N LEU A 123 10.38 -17.93 14.05
CA LEU A 123 9.05 -18.47 14.39
C LEU A 123 8.97 -19.98 14.19
N ALA A 124 9.60 -20.52 13.14
CA ALA A 124 9.71 -21.94 12.93
C ALA A 124 10.52 -22.63 14.03
N ALA A 125 11.61 -22.02 14.50
CA ALA A 125 12.40 -22.52 15.62
C ALA A 125 11.58 -22.58 16.92
N LEU A 126 10.76 -21.55 17.21
CA LEU A 126 9.82 -21.58 18.35
C LEU A 126 8.80 -22.72 18.21
N ALA A 127 8.34 -23.00 16.99
CA ALA A 127 7.42 -24.09 16.73
C ALA A 127 8.06 -25.45 16.99
N MET A 128 9.34 -25.62 16.63
CA MET A 128 10.10 -26.84 16.91
C MET A 128 10.26 -27.07 18.42
N ILE A 129 10.60 -26.04 19.19
CA ILE A 129 10.66 -26.11 20.67
C ILE A 129 9.28 -26.52 21.24
N GLY A 130 8.20 -25.94 20.70
CA GLY A 130 6.83 -26.28 21.07
C GLY A 130 6.47 -27.74 20.74
N ALA A 131 6.90 -28.25 19.59
CA ALA A 131 6.70 -29.63 19.15
C ALA A 131 7.45 -30.63 20.03
N GLU A 132 8.71 -30.34 20.38
CA GLU A 132 9.50 -31.15 21.32
C GLU A 132 8.84 -31.24 22.69
N ARG A 133 8.31 -30.12 23.20
CA ARG A 133 7.62 -30.07 24.50
C ARG A 133 6.40 -31.00 24.56
N ILE A 134 5.67 -31.16 23.46
CA ILE A 134 4.49 -32.04 23.39
C ILE A 134 4.83 -33.46 22.91
N GLY A 135 6.12 -33.78 22.77
CA GLY A 135 6.59 -35.11 22.40
C GLY A 135 6.33 -35.49 20.93
N MET A 136 6.17 -34.52 20.04
CA MET A 136 6.09 -34.81 18.59
C MET A 136 7.46 -35.24 18.07
N SER A 137 7.59 -36.53 17.74
CA SER A 137 8.80 -37.10 17.15
C SER A 137 8.82 -37.07 15.62
N GLU A 138 7.66 -36.96 14.97
CA GLU A 138 7.53 -36.86 13.51
C GLU A 138 6.56 -35.73 13.13
N PRO A 139 6.89 -34.88 12.13
CA PRO A 139 5.97 -33.87 11.65
C PRO A 139 4.80 -34.57 10.93
N PRO A 140 3.53 -34.34 11.33
CA PRO A 140 2.39 -34.95 10.66
C PRO A 140 2.34 -34.57 9.18
N GLU A 141 1.91 -35.52 8.33
CA GLU A 141 1.72 -35.30 6.90
C GLU A 141 0.55 -34.32 6.67
N GLY A 142 0.82 -33.02 6.65
CA GLY A 142 -0.20 -31.99 6.42
C GLY A 142 0.23 -30.57 6.78
N PHE A 143 -0.71 -29.64 6.61
CA PHE A 143 -0.52 -28.24 6.99
C PHE A 143 -0.54 -28.11 8.52
N ILE A 144 0.62 -27.86 9.13
CA ILE A 144 0.73 -27.61 10.56
C ILE A 144 0.52 -26.13 10.84
N ASN A 145 -0.52 -25.81 11.62
CA ASN A 145 -0.66 -24.47 12.17
C ASN A 145 0.38 -24.29 13.29
N ILE A 146 1.55 -23.75 12.94
CA ILE A 146 2.69 -23.55 13.86
C ILE A 146 2.30 -22.73 15.11
N PHE A 147 1.31 -21.84 15.00
CA PHE A 147 0.85 -21.02 16.12
C PHE A 147 0.06 -21.83 17.16
N ALA A 148 -0.47 -23.00 16.79
CA ALA A 148 -1.13 -23.90 17.74
C ALA A 148 -0.13 -24.60 18.67
N LEU A 149 1.16 -24.64 18.32
CA LEU A 149 2.23 -25.25 19.10
C LEU A 149 2.84 -24.28 20.14
N PHE A 150 2.49 -23.00 20.05
CA PHE A 150 3.04 -21.97 20.92
C PHE A 150 2.34 -22.00 22.28
N GLY A 151 3.15 -22.12 23.33
CA GLY A 151 2.73 -21.88 24.69
C GLY A 151 2.85 -20.39 25.04
N PRO A 152 2.53 -19.99 26.28
CA PRO A 152 2.56 -18.58 26.69
C PRO A 152 3.92 -17.91 26.46
N GLY A 153 5.02 -18.64 26.70
CA GLY A 153 6.38 -18.13 26.48
C GLY A 153 6.69 -17.88 25.00
N GLU A 154 6.37 -18.84 24.12
CA GLU A 154 6.59 -18.68 22.67
C GLU A 154 5.73 -17.56 22.09
N TRP A 155 4.50 -17.38 22.58
CA TRP A 155 3.64 -16.27 22.17
C TRP A 155 4.24 -14.90 22.51
N ILE A 156 4.85 -14.76 23.68
CA ILE A 156 5.54 -13.51 24.07
C ILE A 156 6.71 -13.25 23.12
N VAL A 157 7.56 -14.26 22.87
CA VAL A 157 8.71 -14.10 21.97
C VAL A 157 8.25 -13.79 20.54
N ALA A 158 7.26 -14.51 20.02
CA ALA A 158 6.68 -14.26 18.71
C ALA A 158 6.11 -12.84 18.60
N GLY A 159 5.40 -12.37 19.63
CA GLY A 159 4.90 -10.99 19.71
C GLY A 159 6.02 -9.96 19.63
N VAL A 160 7.11 -10.15 20.38
CA VAL A 160 8.29 -9.26 20.34
C VAL A 160 8.95 -9.28 18.96
N LEU A 161 9.10 -10.44 18.33
CA LEU A 161 9.71 -10.58 17.01
C LEU A 161 8.86 -9.90 15.91
N ILE A 162 7.54 -10.13 15.92
CA ILE A 162 6.59 -9.52 14.98
C ILE A 162 6.55 -8.00 15.18
N ALA A 163 6.49 -7.53 16.44
CA ALA A 163 6.52 -6.11 16.74
C ALA A 163 7.85 -5.46 16.31
N GLY A 164 8.99 -6.11 16.55
CA GLY A 164 10.30 -5.65 16.11
C GLY A 164 10.38 -5.52 14.59
N PHE A 165 9.89 -6.53 13.86
CA PHE A 165 9.81 -6.49 12.40
C PHE A 165 8.87 -5.38 11.90
N ALA A 166 7.72 -5.19 12.53
CA ALA A 166 6.78 -4.12 12.19
C ALA A 166 7.39 -2.73 12.41
N VAL A 167 8.03 -2.50 13.56
CA VAL A 167 8.74 -1.24 13.86
C VAL A 167 9.87 -1.00 12.88
N PHE A 168 10.66 -2.01 12.56
CA PHE A 168 11.73 -1.93 11.55
C PHE A 168 11.18 -1.57 10.16
N SER A 169 10.08 -2.21 9.75
CA SER A 169 9.42 -1.95 8.47
C SER A 169 8.89 -0.52 8.39
N ILE A 170 8.18 -0.08 9.43
CA ILE A 170 7.66 1.29 9.55
C ILE A 170 8.81 2.31 9.52
N TRP A 171 9.90 2.02 10.24
CA TRP A 171 11.10 2.84 10.22
C TRP A 171 11.69 2.97 8.82
N LEU A 172 11.82 1.85 8.09
CA LEU A 172 12.35 1.84 6.73
C LEU A 172 11.45 2.67 5.78
N PHE A 173 10.14 2.46 5.80
CA PHE A 173 9.21 3.23 4.96
C PHE A 173 9.19 4.72 5.32
N ALA A 174 9.26 5.07 6.61
CA ALA A 174 9.35 6.46 7.04
C ALA A 174 10.63 7.14 6.53
N ARG A 175 11.71 6.39 6.32
CA ARG A 175 12.94 6.90 5.71
C ARG A 175 12.83 7.15 4.22
N LEU A 176 12.08 6.30 3.52
CA LEU A 176 11.90 6.34 2.06
C LEU A 176 10.75 7.26 1.62
N SER A 177 9.86 7.66 2.52
CA SER A 177 8.68 8.47 2.22
C SER A 177 8.98 9.82 1.57
N LEU A 178 10.15 10.40 1.85
CA LEU A 178 10.58 11.68 1.30
C LEU A 178 11.26 11.56 -0.08
N ALA A 179 11.47 10.34 -0.60
CA ALA A 179 12.10 10.12 -1.90
C ALA A 179 11.28 10.70 -3.06
N VAL A 180 9.95 10.60 -2.98
CA VAL A 180 9.02 11.14 -3.98
C VAL A 180 9.15 12.66 -4.12
N PRO A 181 8.94 13.47 -3.05
CA PRO A 181 9.05 14.92 -3.19
C PRO A 181 10.46 15.40 -3.55
N ALA A 182 11.51 14.74 -3.02
CA ALA A 182 12.89 15.08 -3.36
C ALA A 182 13.25 14.80 -4.82
N THR A 183 12.70 13.71 -5.39
CA THR A 183 12.93 13.36 -6.79
C THR A 183 12.24 14.34 -7.74
N LEU A 184 11.00 14.74 -7.41
CA LEU A 184 10.24 15.71 -8.19
C LEU A 184 10.90 17.10 -8.17
N GLU A 185 11.30 17.59 -6.99
CA GLU A 185 11.96 18.89 -6.89
C GLU A 185 13.30 18.91 -7.63
N ALA A 186 14.12 17.87 -7.47
CA ALA A 186 15.44 17.83 -8.09
C ALA A 186 15.41 17.52 -9.60
N GLY A 187 14.28 17.06 -10.12
CA GLY A 187 14.17 16.55 -11.49
C GLY A 187 15.11 15.38 -11.78
N ARG A 188 15.52 14.61 -10.76
CA ARG A 188 16.41 13.45 -10.85
C ARG A 188 16.09 12.46 -9.75
N ILE A 189 16.27 11.16 -10.01
CA ILE A 189 15.95 10.09 -9.04
C ILE A 189 16.80 10.27 -7.78
N ARG A 190 16.14 10.49 -6.63
CA ARG A 190 16.76 10.67 -5.31
C ARG A 190 16.07 9.81 -4.27
N ILE A 191 16.72 8.71 -3.88
CA ILE A 191 16.20 7.77 -2.89
C ILE A 191 17.01 7.85 -1.61
N LEU A 192 18.29 7.42 -1.63
CA LEU A 192 19.13 7.38 -0.44
C LEU A 192 19.69 8.76 -0.04
N GLN A 193 19.77 9.70 -0.98
CA GLN A 193 20.26 11.07 -0.71
C GLN A 193 19.36 11.85 0.27
N VAL A 194 18.12 11.40 0.46
CA VAL A 194 17.11 12.05 1.29
C VAL A 194 17.12 11.52 2.73
N TRP A 195 17.81 10.41 2.99
CA TRP A 195 17.89 9.78 4.32
C TRP A 195 18.32 10.71 5.46
N PRO A 196 19.26 11.66 5.29
CA PRO A 196 19.62 12.58 6.37
C PRO A 196 18.44 13.42 6.86
N LEU A 197 17.49 13.76 5.98
CA LEU A 197 16.33 14.61 6.31
C LEU A 197 15.32 13.92 7.21
N SER A 198 15.23 12.59 7.16
CA SER A 198 14.32 11.77 7.98
C SER A 198 14.97 11.24 9.27
N ALA A 199 16.26 11.51 9.52
CA ALA A 199 17.05 10.78 10.50
C ALA A 199 16.63 10.88 11.96
N LYS A 200 16.20 12.06 12.38
CA LYS A 200 15.74 12.32 13.76
C LYS A 200 14.23 12.53 13.82
N ARG A 201 13.52 12.22 12.73
CA ARG A 201 12.13 12.65 12.51
C ARG A 201 11.20 11.49 12.16
N PHE A 202 11.67 10.25 12.26
CA PHE A 202 10.86 9.06 11.89
C PHE A 202 9.55 9.00 12.68
N VAL A 203 9.58 9.24 14.00
CA VAL A 203 8.38 9.23 14.85
C VAL A 203 7.36 10.25 14.35
N ALA A 204 7.81 11.47 14.05
CA ALA A 204 6.95 12.54 13.57
C ALA A 204 6.32 12.23 12.20
N ILE A 205 7.11 11.65 11.28
CA ILE A 205 6.63 11.22 9.96
C ILE A 205 5.58 10.11 10.12
N THR A 206 5.91 9.06 10.86
CA THR A 206 5.05 7.89 11.07
C THR A 206 3.76 8.26 11.79
N ALA A 207 3.83 9.01 12.89
CA ALA A 207 2.65 9.39 13.65
C ALA A 207 1.74 10.34 12.85
N SER A 208 2.30 11.27 12.08
CA SER A 208 1.52 12.15 11.21
C SER A 208 0.86 11.38 10.06
N ALA A 209 1.59 10.44 9.45
CA ALA A 209 1.03 9.55 8.42
C ALA A 209 -0.06 8.65 8.99
N GLY A 210 0.15 8.08 10.18
CA GLY A 210 -0.84 7.26 10.88
C GLY A 210 -2.11 8.05 11.21
N ALA A 211 -1.97 9.24 11.80
CA ALA A 211 -3.11 10.12 12.12
C ALA A 211 -3.92 10.49 10.88
N LEU A 212 -3.27 10.64 9.72
CA LEU A 212 -3.92 10.93 8.44
C LEU A 212 -4.57 9.70 7.80
N LEU A 213 -3.91 8.54 7.85
CA LEU A 213 -4.35 7.32 7.18
C LEU A 213 -5.47 6.60 7.92
N VAL A 214 -5.49 6.62 9.26
CA VAL A 214 -6.48 5.86 10.06
C VAL A 214 -7.93 6.19 9.66
N PRO A 215 -8.35 7.47 9.56
CA PRO A 215 -9.72 7.79 9.12
C PRO A 215 -10.01 7.32 7.68
N GLY A 216 -9.04 7.50 6.77
CA GLY A 216 -9.18 7.06 5.38
C GLY A 216 -9.32 5.55 5.26
N LEU A 217 -8.51 4.79 6.02
CA LEU A 217 -8.58 3.33 6.07
C LEU A 217 -9.90 2.85 6.64
N ALA A 218 -10.40 3.50 7.70
CA ALA A 218 -11.70 3.19 8.28
C ALA A 218 -12.84 3.40 7.27
N LEU A 219 -12.81 4.48 6.49
CA LEU A 219 -13.81 4.74 5.44
C LEU A 219 -13.74 3.74 4.28
N VAL A 220 -12.53 3.38 3.83
CA VAL A 220 -12.34 2.38 2.76
C VAL A 220 -12.78 0.99 3.22
N ALA A 221 -12.44 0.61 4.45
CA ALA A 221 -12.88 -0.65 5.06
C ALA A 221 -14.40 -0.66 5.29
N GLY A 222 -14.95 0.45 5.78
CA GLY A 222 -16.39 0.65 5.96
C GLY A 222 -17.14 0.53 4.64
N PHE A 223 -16.65 1.13 3.55
CA PHE A 223 -17.22 0.95 2.22
C PHE A 223 -17.22 -0.51 1.78
N ASN A 224 -16.11 -1.23 1.99
CA ASN A 224 -16.03 -2.66 1.65
C ASN A 224 -17.01 -3.50 2.47
N ALA A 225 -17.16 -3.22 3.77
CA ALA A 225 -18.12 -3.90 4.64
C ALA A 225 -19.57 -3.58 4.26
N LEU A 226 -19.88 -2.32 3.94
CA LEU A 226 -21.21 -1.90 3.49
C LEU A 226 -21.57 -2.54 2.14
N ALA A 227 -20.62 -2.62 1.21
CA ALA A 227 -20.82 -3.33 -0.05
C ALA A 227 -21.12 -4.82 0.17
N GLY A 228 -20.37 -5.46 1.09
CA GLY A 228 -20.62 -6.84 1.49
C GLY A 228 -22.00 -7.04 2.12
N ALA A 229 -22.42 -6.15 3.02
CA ALA A 229 -23.71 -6.25 3.69
C ALA A 229 -24.91 -5.94 2.78
N ALA A 230 -24.79 -4.93 1.90
CA ALA A 230 -25.89 -4.48 1.05
C ALA A 230 -26.06 -5.33 -0.22
N PHE A 231 -24.95 -5.84 -0.77
CA PHE A 231 -24.95 -6.50 -2.08
C PHE A 231 -24.37 -7.92 -2.08
N GLY A 232 -23.81 -8.39 -0.95
CA GLY A 232 -23.10 -9.68 -0.89
C GLY A 232 -21.74 -9.64 -1.61
N VAL A 233 -21.21 -8.46 -1.91
CA VAL A 233 -20.02 -8.29 -2.76
C VAL A 233 -18.94 -7.51 -2.02
N TYR A 234 -17.73 -8.07 -1.94
CA TYR A 234 -16.58 -7.41 -1.31
C TYR A 234 -15.61 -6.91 -2.40
N PRO A 235 -15.67 -5.63 -2.80
CA PRO A 235 -14.84 -5.10 -3.89
C PRO A 235 -13.32 -5.17 -3.61
N ALA A 236 -12.90 -5.37 -2.36
CA ALA A 236 -11.51 -5.61 -2.01
C ALA A 236 -11.03 -7.06 -2.30
N SER A 237 -11.94 -8.01 -2.50
CA SER A 237 -11.63 -9.44 -2.67
C SER A 237 -12.42 -10.03 -3.83
N ALA A 238 -11.74 -10.29 -4.94
CA ALA A 238 -12.32 -10.98 -6.09
C ALA A 238 -12.87 -12.38 -5.73
N GLN A 239 -12.31 -13.02 -4.69
CA GLN A 239 -12.77 -14.32 -4.19
C GLN A 239 -14.21 -14.26 -3.65
N SER A 240 -14.73 -13.09 -3.28
CA SER A 240 -16.14 -12.99 -2.86
C SER A 240 -17.14 -13.27 -3.98
N MET A 241 -16.68 -13.23 -5.23
CA MET A 241 -17.51 -13.44 -6.42
C MET A 241 -17.40 -14.86 -6.97
N VAL A 242 -16.63 -15.75 -6.33
CA VAL A 242 -16.35 -17.09 -6.83
C VAL A 242 -16.73 -18.11 -5.77
N ALA A 243 -17.60 -19.06 -6.14
CA ALA A 243 -17.94 -20.19 -5.28
C ALA A 243 -16.75 -21.12 -5.09
N ALA A 244 -16.82 -21.99 -4.08
CA ALA A 244 -15.84 -23.07 -3.89
C ALA A 244 -15.75 -24.02 -5.10
N THR A 245 -16.81 -24.08 -5.92
CA THR A 245 -16.87 -24.83 -7.19
C THR A 245 -16.14 -24.14 -8.36
N GLY A 246 -15.67 -22.90 -8.17
CA GLY A 246 -15.04 -22.10 -9.22
C GLY A 246 -16.02 -21.29 -10.07
N GLU A 247 -17.32 -21.37 -9.81
CA GLU A 247 -18.33 -20.62 -10.56
C GLU A 247 -18.46 -19.18 -10.06
N VAL A 248 -18.71 -18.24 -10.98
CA VAL A 248 -18.97 -16.83 -10.63
C VAL A 248 -20.41 -16.69 -10.13
N THR A 249 -20.58 -16.22 -8.89
CA THR A 249 -21.85 -16.29 -8.16
C THR A 249 -22.67 -15.00 -8.14
N GLY A 250 -22.16 -13.90 -8.70
CA GLY A 250 -22.80 -12.59 -8.57
C GLY A 250 -22.74 -11.70 -9.81
N PRO A 251 -23.45 -10.55 -9.78
CA PRO A 251 -23.51 -9.61 -10.90
C PRO A 251 -22.17 -8.90 -11.11
N LEU A 252 -21.45 -9.29 -12.17
CA LEU A 252 -20.14 -8.72 -12.51
C LEU A 252 -20.15 -7.21 -12.75
N ALA A 253 -21.23 -6.66 -13.31
CA ALA A 253 -21.37 -5.22 -13.52
C ALA A 253 -21.41 -4.44 -12.19
N LEU A 254 -22.09 -4.99 -11.18
CA LEU A 254 -22.14 -4.39 -9.85
C LEU A 254 -20.76 -4.49 -9.17
N PHE A 255 -20.11 -5.64 -9.24
CA PHE A 255 -18.75 -5.81 -8.73
C PHE A 255 -17.77 -4.84 -9.40
N ALA A 256 -17.88 -4.65 -10.72
CA ALA A 256 -17.05 -3.70 -11.46
C ALA A 256 -17.26 -2.26 -10.96
N ALA A 257 -18.51 -1.82 -10.84
CA ALA A 257 -18.84 -0.48 -10.35
C ALA A 257 -18.35 -0.25 -8.90
N LEU A 258 -18.54 -1.22 -8.01
CA LEU A 258 -18.06 -1.14 -6.63
C LEU A 258 -16.52 -1.18 -6.55
N SER A 259 -15.87 -1.97 -7.41
CA SER A 259 -14.41 -2.01 -7.52
C SER A 259 -13.84 -0.68 -8.01
N PHE A 260 -14.50 -0.04 -8.98
CA PHE A 260 -14.13 1.30 -9.45
C PHE A 260 -14.14 2.31 -8.30
N VAL A 261 -15.25 2.36 -7.56
CA VAL A 261 -15.41 3.26 -6.40
C VAL A 261 -14.37 2.93 -5.33
N HIS A 262 -14.15 1.65 -5.03
CA HIS A 262 -13.16 1.22 -4.04
C HIS A 262 -11.73 1.66 -4.42
N GLY A 263 -11.33 1.48 -5.68
CA GLY A 263 -10.05 1.94 -6.20
C GLY A 263 -9.92 3.46 -6.15
N ALA A 264 -10.96 4.20 -6.56
CA ALA A 264 -10.98 5.65 -6.51
C ALA A 264 -10.88 6.19 -5.07
N LEU A 265 -11.60 5.57 -4.12
CA LEU A 265 -11.55 5.94 -2.70
C LEU A 265 -10.15 5.78 -2.11
N LYS A 266 -9.39 4.74 -2.49
CA LYS A 266 -7.98 4.59 -2.07
C LYS A 266 -7.14 5.79 -2.50
N MET A 267 -7.34 6.27 -3.73
CA MET A 267 -6.58 7.43 -4.22
C MET A 267 -6.98 8.73 -3.52
N ILE A 268 -8.28 8.95 -3.31
CA ILE A 268 -8.83 10.18 -2.71
C ILE A 268 -8.49 10.25 -1.21
N LEU A 269 -8.69 9.14 -0.48
CA LEU A 269 -8.63 9.12 0.98
C LEU A 269 -7.25 8.75 1.53
N LEU A 270 -6.41 8.08 0.75
CA LEU A 270 -5.10 7.59 1.20
C LEU A 270 -3.97 8.21 0.38
N THR A 271 -3.91 7.93 -0.92
CA THR A 271 -2.73 8.26 -1.74
C THR A 271 -2.51 9.77 -1.88
N ALA A 272 -3.52 10.52 -2.31
CA ALA A 272 -3.43 11.97 -2.47
C ALA A 272 -3.06 12.71 -1.17
N PRO A 273 -3.78 12.50 -0.04
CA PRO A 273 -3.42 13.17 1.20
C PRO A 273 -2.06 12.72 1.72
N LEU A 274 -1.69 11.46 1.61
CA LEU A 274 -0.37 10.97 2.03
C LEU A 274 0.77 11.60 1.21
N THR A 275 0.58 11.74 -0.11
CA THR A 275 1.53 12.41 -0.99
C THR A 275 1.71 13.87 -0.59
N ALA A 276 0.60 14.58 -0.36
CA ALA A 276 0.62 15.97 0.09
C ALA A 276 1.28 16.13 1.47
N LEU A 277 1.04 15.20 2.39
CA LEU A 277 1.70 15.15 3.69
C LEU A 277 3.21 15.05 3.53
N PHE A 278 3.70 14.10 2.74
CA PHE A 278 5.15 13.92 2.55
C PHE A 278 5.79 15.12 1.83
N CYS A 279 5.10 15.75 0.89
CA CYS A 279 5.57 17.00 0.28
C CYS A 279 5.66 18.15 1.29
N ALA A 280 4.66 18.32 2.17
CA ALA A 280 4.67 19.34 3.22
C ALA A 280 5.75 19.08 4.28
N LEU A 281 5.94 17.82 4.69
CA LEU A 281 7.02 17.43 5.59
C LEU A 281 8.39 17.66 4.96
N TYR A 282 8.57 17.30 3.69
CA TYR A 282 9.79 17.55 2.95
C TYR A 282 10.13 19.05 2.86
N ALA A 283 9.15 19.89 2.50
CA ALA A 283 9.32 21.34 2.43
C ALA A 283 9.70 21.96 3.79
N ARG A 284 9.18 21.41 4.89
CA ARG A 284 9.55 21.83 6.25
C ARG A 284 10.93 21.32 6.66
N TYR A 285 11.33 20.15 6.20
CA TYR A 285 12.54 19.49 6.69
C TYR A 285 13.81 19.92 5.98
N ARG A 286 13.68 20.45 4.76
CA ARG A 286 14.76 21.08 4.00
C ARG A 286 15.08 22.51 4.44
N ALA A 287 14.12 23.18 5.09
CA ALA A 287 14.27 24.52 5.65
C ALA A 287 15.03 24.45 6.98
#